data_AF-H1B7W6-F1
#
_entry.id   AF-H1B7W6-F1
#
_cell.length_a   1.000
_cell.length_b   1.000
_cell.length_c   1.000
_cell.angle_alpha   90.00
_cell.angle_beta   90.00
_cell.angle_gamma   90.00
#
_symmetry.space_group_name_H-M   'P 1'
#
loop_
_entity.id
_entity.type
_entity.pdbx_description
1 polymer ?
#
loop_
_entity_poly.entity_id
_entity_poly.type
_entity_poly.pdbx_seq_one_letter_code
_entity_poly.pdbx_strand_id
1 'polypeptide(L)'
;MLKADVHYQGEHVQIDFHDSWEEIGKACIKLVDAPFDRLTAKNVEFLVSSGRLYTKLQKVVNEEDTLRDIFLAYKKLQYGSKEFSQQFIRSYHEYHSAYEIDDAYTKFRQNQIHEMTPDEYQVYRSDPNNSYYELMKIYDIPVLFTPSRISLKNVPRGLHRYEIRHDDECQGIMCQLARGILVNHWGTILSNSPIKLDADGYRDIDEEKDIIYMDAPDMTIKEYKIEYKPKHKEKER
;
A
#
# COMPACT_ATOMS: atom_id res chain seq x y z
N MET A 1 26.34 5.05 -1.33
CA MET A 1 26.34 6.35 -2.01
C MET A 1 26.46 6.10 -3.49
N LEU A 2 25.71 6.85 -4.29
CA LEU A 2 25.72 6.77 -5.75
C LEU A 2 25.80 8.21 -6.25
N LYS A 3 27.01 8.66 -6.56
CA LYS A 3 27.27 10.02 -7.03
C LYS A 3 27.37 10.05 -8.55
N ALA A 4 26.87 11.11 -9.15
CA ALA A 4 26.94 11.32 -10.57
C ALA A 4 27.21 12.79 -10.91
N ASP A 5 27.80 13.01 -12.07
CA ASP A 5 27.86 14.30 -12.73
C ASP A 5 26.81 14.30 -13.85
N VAL A 6 25.96 15.32 -13.88
CA VAL A 6 24.88 15.44 -14.86
C VAL A 6 25.23 16.56 -15.82
N HIS A 7 25.29 16.25 -17.11
CA HIS A 7 25.72 17.14 -18.17
C HIS A 7 24.57 17.51 -19.10
N TYR A 8 24.41 18.81 -19.37
CA TYR A 8 23.42 19.29 -20.32
C TYR A 8 23.88 20.60 -20.97
N GLN A 9 23.87 20.64 -22.31
CA GLN A 9 24.19 21.83 -23.11
C GLN A 9 25.53 22.53 -22.74
N GLY A 10 26.53 21.78 -22.29
CA GLY A 10 27.85 22.29 -21.92
C GLY A 10 28.00 22.70 -20.45
N GLU A 11 26.90 22.74 -19.70
CA GLU A 11 26.88 22.92 -18.25
C GLU A 11 26.82 21.56 -17.54
N HIS A 12 27.23 21.51 -16.28
CA HIS A 12 27.15 20.28 -15.48
C HIS A 12 26.88 20.53 -13.99
N VAL A 13 26.33 19.52 -13.32
CA VAL A 13 26.10 19.56 -11.87
C VAL A 13 26.31 18.18 -11.26
N GLN A 14 26.99 18.15 -10.12
CA GLN A 14 27.16 16.93 -9.36
C GLN A 14 25.99 16.71 -8.41
N ILE A 15 25.51 15.47 -8.36
CA ILE A 15 24.43 15.02 -7.49
C ILE A 15 24.84 13.75 -6.73
N ASP A 16 24.21 13.51 -5.58
CA ASP A 16 24.19 12.21 -4.91
C ASP A 16 22.77 11.69 -4.90
N PHE A 17 22.53 10.50 -5.44
CA PHE A 17 21.21 9.86 -5.39
C PHE A 17 20.80 9.48 -3.95
N HIS A 18 21.72 9.58 -2.99
CA HIS A 18 21.39 9.55 -1.57
C HIS A 18 20.54 10.73 -1.10
N ASP A 19 20.67 11.91 -1.71
CA ASP A 19 19.95 13.13 -1.32
C ASP A 19 18.45 13.01 -1.58
N SER A 20 17.66 14.00 -1.14
CA SER A 20 16.23 14.05 -1.45
C SER A 20 15.99 14.43 -2.91
N TRP A 21 14.80 14.07 -3.44
CA TRP A 21 14.42 14.47 -4.80
C TRP A 21 14.39 15.99 -4.97
N GLU A 22 14.01 16.71 -3.91
CA GLU A 22 13.99 18.17 -3.90
C GLU A 22 15.40 18.77 -4.03
N GLU A 23 16.39 18.21 -3.34
CA GLU A 23 17.79 18.65 -3.43
C GLU A 23 18.38 18.37 -4.81
N ILE A 24 18.14 17.17 -5.35
CA ILE A 24 18.55 16.81 -6.71
C ILE A 24 17.89 17.75 -7.73
N GLY A 25 16.60 18.06 -7.56
CA GLY A 25 15.88 19.01 -8.41
C GLY A 25 16.44 20.43 -8.34
N LYS A 26 16.78 20.93 -7.15
CA LYS A 26 17.44 22.24 -6.96
C LYS A 26 18.82 22.31 -7.62
N ALA A 27 19.53 21.19 -7.70
CA ALA A 27 20.78 21.10 -8.43
C ALA A 27 20.54 21.10 -9.95
N CYS A 28 19.63 20.25 -10.44
CA CYS A 28 19.40 20.04 -11.87
C CYS A 28 18.67 21.20 -12.57
N ILE A 29 17.87 21.99 -11.86
CA ILE A 29 17.20 23.18 -12.43
C ILE A 29 18.20 24.24 -12.93
N LYS A 30 19.46 24.17 -12.52
CA LYS A 30 20.53 25.03 -13.05
C LYS A 30 20.94 24.65 -14.48
N LEU A 31 20.60 23.44 -14.92
CA LEU A 31 20.97 22.90 -16.23
C LEU A 31 19.84 22.99 -17.25
N VAL A 32 18.59 22.90 -16.81
CA VAL A 32 17.41 22.82 -17.67
C VAL A 32 16.27 23.67 -17.12
N ASP A 33 15.63 24.46 -17.99
CA ASP A 33 14.36 25.09 -17.67
C ASP A 33 13.30 24.00 -17.44
N ALA A 34 12.71 23.99 -16.24
CA ALA A 34 11.85 22.91 -15.74
C ALA A 34 10.74 22.47 -16.74
N PRO A 35 10.33 21.18 -16.73
CA PRO A 35 10.73 20.11 -15.80
C PRO A 35 12.04 19.41 -16.21
N PHE A 36 12.90 19.12 -15.22
CA PHE A 36 14.17 18.42 -15.44
C PHE A 36 14.01 16.91 -15.68
N ASP A 37 12.77 16.43 -15.79
CA ASP A 37 12.41 15.07 -16.21
C ASP A 37 12.89 14.72 -17.63
N ARG A 38 13.36 15.72 -18.40
CA ARG A 38 14.03 15.54 -19.70
C ARG A 38 15.46 15.01 -19.60
N LEU A 39 16.08 15.08 -18.41
CA LEU A 39 17.40 14.53 -18.17
C LEU A 39 17.30 13.02 -17.99
N THR A 40 18.01 12.31 -18.86
CA THR A 40 18.07 10.85 -18.88
C THR A 40 19.46 10.37 -18.53
N ALA A 41 19.66 9.06 -18.41
CA ALA A 41 20.98 8.50 -18.13
C ALA A 41 22.03 8.85 -19.20
N LYS A 42 21.64 9.23 -20.42
CA LYS A 42 22.56 9.80 -21.43
C LYS A 42 23.30 11.05 -20.93
N ASN A 43 22.67 11.78 -20.03
CA ASN A 43 23.22 12.98 -19.41
C ASN A 43 24.05 12.68 -18.17
N VAL A 44 24.16 11.41 -17.73
CA VAL A 44 24.67 11.05 -16.41
C VAL A 44 25.99 10.32 -16.52
N GLU A 45 27.05 10.89 -15.95
CA GLU A 45 28.31 10.21 -15.70
C GLU A 45 28.36 9.76 -14.24
N PHE A 46 28.40 8.45 -13.99
CA PHE A 46 28.51 7.94 -12.63
C PHE A 46 29.95 8.07 -12.09
N LEU A 47 30.11 8.88 -11.04
CA LEU A 47 31.42 9.20 -10.45
C LEU A 47 31.86 8.17 -9.40
N VAL A 48 30.96 7.80 -8.48
CA VAL A 48 31.27 6.89 -7.36
C VAL A 48 30.05 6.05 -7.01
N SER A 49 30.20 4.71 -7.03
CA SER A 49 29.31 3.79 -6.32
C SER A 49 30.02 3.16 -5.12
N SER A 50 29.44 3.27 -3.92
CA SER A 50 29.93 2.54 -2.75
C SER A 50 29.07 1.31 -2.43
N GLY A 51 29.63 0.12 -2.65
CA GLY A 51 29.00 -1.15 -2.32
C GLY A 51 28.40 -1.89 -3.52
N ARG A 52 28.33 -3.23 -3.39
CA ARG A 52 27.94 -4.13 -4.49
C ARG A 52 26.60 -3.77 -5.13
N LEU A 53 25.64 -3.31 -4.32
CA LEU A 53 24.29 -2.97 -4.74
C LEU A 53 24.26 -1.89 -5.82
N TYR A 54 24.91 -0.75 -5.57
CA TYR A 54 24.86 0.38 -6.51
C TYR A 54 25.79 0.16 -7.72
N THR A 55 26.88 -0.60 -7.55
CA THR A 55 27.68 -1.04 -8.71
C THR A 55 26.88 -1.97 -9.64
N LYS A 56 25.90 -2.71 -9.12
CA LYS A 56 24.95 -3.46 -9.97
C LYS A 56 23.90 -2.55 -10.58
N LEU A 57 23.32 -1.62 -9.81
CA LEU A 57 22.36 -0.63 -10.34
C LEU A 57 22.92 0.10 -11.56
N GLN A 58 24.15 0.62 -11.48
CA GLN A 58 24.82 1.30 -12.62
C GLN A 58 24.89 0.46 -13.90
N LYS A 59 24.97 -0.87 -13.78
CA LYS A 59 25.04 -1.78 -14.94
C LYS A 59 23.70 -2.04 -15.59
N VAL A 60 22.62 -1.75 -14.87
CA VAL A 60 21.23 -1.95 -15.29
C VAL A 60 20.64 -0.67 -15.88
N VAL A 61 21.13 0.50 -15.44
CA VAL A 61 20.67 1.79 -15.95
C VAL A 61 20.80 1.84 -17.48
N ASN A 62 19.67 2.06 -18.13
CA ASN A 62 19.51 2.27 -19.55
C ASN A 62 19.67 3.75 -19.87
N GLU A 63 20.17 4.06 -21.07
CA GLU A 63 20.29 5.44 -21.57
C GLU A 63 18.98 6.23 -21.53
N GLU A 64 17.83 5.58 -21.73
CA GLU A 64 16.50 6.20 -21.70
C GLU A 64 15.92 6.35 -20.29
N ASP A 65 16.54 5.75 -19.25
CA ASP A 65 16.07 5.93 -17.88
C ASP A 65 16.16 7.40 -17.49
N THR A 66 15.09 7.95 -16.94
CA THR A 66 15.10 9.30 -16.42
C THR A 66 15.91 9.37 -15.12
N LEU A 67 16.34 10.57 -14.73
CA LEU A 67 16.89 10.77 -13.38
C LEU A 67 15.96 10.27 -12.27
N ARG A 68 14.64 10.33 -12.50
CA ARG A 68 13.64 9.88 -11.56
C ARG A 68 13.63 8.36 -11.43
N ASP A 69 13.77 7.63 -12.53
CA ASP A 69 13.81 6.17 -12.53
C ASP A 69 15.04 5.67 -11.75
N ILE A 70 16.21 6.26 -12.01
CA ILE A 70 17.45 5.96 -11.29
C ILE A 70 17.32 6.28 -9.79
N PHE A 71 16.71 7.42 -9.46
CA PHE A 71 16.46 7.83 -8.09
C PHE A 71 15.54 6.87 -7.36
N LEU A 72 14.41 6.49 -7.96
CA LEU A 72 13.45 5.56 -7.35
C LEU A 72 14.10 4.20 -7.14
N ALA A 73 14.77 3.65 -8.15
CA ALA A 73 15.51 2.38 -8.05
C ALA A 73 16.54 2.44 -6.91
N TYR A 74 17.32 3.52 -6.82
CA TYR A 74 18.26 3.73 -5.72
C TYR A 74 17.56 3.68 -4.35
N LYS A 75 16.44 4.41 -4.18
CA LYS A 75 15.71 4.47 -2.90
C LYS A 75 15.09 3.12 -2.54
N LYS A 76 14.54 2.37 -3.50
CA LYS A 76 13.99 1.02 -3.24
C LYS A 76 15.07 0.04 -2.81
N LEU A 77 16.22 0.05 -3.49
CA LEU A 77 17.34 -0.82 -3.13
C LEU A 77 17.94 -0.46 -1.77
N GLN A 78 17.97 0.84 -1.41
CA GLN A 78 18.53 1.31 -0.15
C GLN A 78 17.60 1.14 1.06
N TYR A 79 16.33 1.53 0.93
CA TYR A 79 15.37 1.63 2.03
C TYR A 79 14.20 0.65 1.92
N GLY A 80 14.17 -0.17 0.87
CA GLY A 80 13.16 -1.21 0.71
C GLY A 80 13.40 -2.40 1.65
N SER A 81 13.18 -3.60 1.13
CA SER A 81 13.38 -4.84 1.88
C SER A 81 14.79 -5.39 1.65
N LYS A 82 15.40 -5.92 2.71
CA LYS A 82 16.72 -6.56 2.65
C LYS A 82 16.71 -7.79 1.74
N GLU A 83 15.58 -8.50 1.70
CA GLU A 83 15.32 -9.66 0.86
C GLU A 83 15.30 -9.24 -0.61
N PHE A 84 14.57 -8.15 -0.93
CA PHE A 84 14.56 -7.60 -2.29
C PHE A 84 15.96 -7.17 -2.74
N SER A 85 16.71 -6.44 -1.92
CA SER A 85 18.07 -6.02 -2.28
C SER A 85 19.01 -7.20 -2.51
N GLN A 86 18.84 -8.31 -1.76
CA GLN A 86 19.60 -9.54 -2.01
C GLN A 86 19.16 -10.25 -3.29
N GLN A 87 17.85 -10.31 -3.57
CA GLN A 87 17.31 -10.86 -4.80
C GLN A 87 17.87 -10.10 -6.01
N PHE A 88 17.77 -8.77 -5.99
CA PHE A 88 18.33 -7.90 -7.02
C PHE A 88 19.82 -8.18 -7.24
N ILE A 89 20.64 -8.28 -6.19
CA ILE A 89 22.08 -8.58 -6.36
C ILE A 89 22.33 -9.90 -7.10
N ARG A 90 21.47 -10.92 -6.88
CA ARG A 90 21.61 -12.24 -7.51
C ARG A 90 21.14 -12.24 -8.97
N SER A 91 20.07 -11.52 -9.28
CA SER A 91 19.42 -11.54 -10.60
C SER A 91 19.49 -10.22 -11.36
N TYR A 92 20.39 -9.28 -11.00
CA TYR A 92 20.47 -7.96 -11.65
C TYR A 92 20.64 -8.01 -13.17
N HIS A 93 21.18 -9.11 -13.71
CA HIS A 93 21.39 -9.32 -15.14
C HIS A 93 20.08 -9.58 -15.91
N GLU A 94 18.97 -9.81 -15.22
CA GLU A 94 17.64 -9.94 -15.80
C GLU A 94 16.96 -8.58 -15.99
N TYR A 95 17.51 -7.52 -15.41
CA TYR A 95 16.99 -6.16 -15.51
C TYR A 95 17.71 -5.39 -16.61
N HIS A 96 16.95 -4.60 -17.36
CA HIS A 96 17.43 -3.84 -18.52
C HIS A 96 17.24 -2.33 -18.37
N SER A 97 16.61 -1.89 -17.28
CA SER A 97 16.43 -0.48 -16.94
C SER A 97 16.24 -0.28 -15.42
N ALA A 98 16.50 0.93 -14.94
CA ALA A 98 16.22 1.32 -13.57
C ALA A 98 14.72 1.31 -13.27
N TYR A 99 13.88 1.66 -14.25
CA TYR A 99 12.43 1.57 -14.16
C TYR A 99 11.96 0.15 -13.78
N GLU A 100 12.52 -0.90 -14.41
CA GLU A 100 12.16 -2.30 -14.11
C GLU A 100 12.44 -2.67 -12.65
N ILE A 101 13.40 -2.03 -11.99
CA ILE A 101 13.69 -2.27 -10.57
C ILE A 101 12.57 -1.72 -9.68
N ASP A 102 12.03 -0.54 -9.99
CA ASP A 102 10.91 0.04 -9.25
C ASP A 102 9.62 -0.78 -9.42
N ASP A 103 9.34 -1.21 -10.65
CA ASP A 103 8.23 -2.12 -10.96
C ASP A 103 8.39 -3.48 -10.24
N ALA A 104 9.58 -4.09 -10.30
CA ALA A 104 9.85 -5.35 -9.61
C ALA A 104 9.76 -5.22 -8.08
N TYR A 105 10.20 -4.09 -7.51
CA TYR A 105 10.02 -3.85 -6.08
C TYR A 105 8.54 -3.72 -5.71
N THR A 106 7.77 -3.03 -6.55
CA THR A 106 6.32 -2.88 -6.36
C THR A 106 5.63 -4.24 -6.38
N LYS A 107 5.96 -5.10 -7.36
CA LYS A 107 5.47 -6.48 -7.43
C LYS A 107 5.95 -7.35 -6.26
N PHE A 108 7.21 -7.23 -5.88
CA PHE A 108 7.76 -7.93 -4.70
C PHE A 108 6.98 -7.58 -3.44
N ARG A 109 6.69 -6.29 -3.24
CA ARG A 109 5.88 -5.82 -2.12
C ARG A 109 4.45 -6.33 -2.21
N GLN A 110 3.82 -6.29 -3.38
CA GLN A 110 2.47 -6.83 -3.58
C GLN A 110 2.41 -8.33 -3.25
N ASN A 111 3.37 -9.13 -3.73
CA ASN A 111 3.43 -10.58 -3.48
C ASN A 111 3.62 -10.90 -2.01
N GLN A 112 4.53 -10.20 -1.33
CA GLN A 112 4.65 -10.31 0.12
C GLN A 112 3.33 -9.93 0.80
N ILE A 113 2.59 -8.95 0.26
CA ILE A 113 1.33 -8.50 0.85
C ILE A 113 0.22 -9.54 0.73
N HIS A 114 0.21 -10.35 -0.33
CA HIS A 114 -0.70 -11.47 -0.47
C HIS A 114 -0.41 -12.63 0.51
N GLU A 115 0.83 -12.73 1.01
CA GLU A 115 1.26 -13.80 1.94
C GLU A 115 1.17 -13.42 3.42
N MET A 116 1.26 -12.13 3.73
CA MET A 116 1.22 -11.62 5.11
C MET A 116 -0.23 -11.32 5.51
N THR A 117 -0.55 -11.60 6.77
CA THR A 117 -1.86 -11.30 7.34
C THR A 117 -2.10 -9.79 7.33
N PRO A 118 -3.34 -9.30 7.23
CA PRO A 118 -3.65 -7.87 7.34
C PRO A 118 -2.98 -7.19 8.53
N ASP A 119 -2.81 -7.96 9.62
CA ASP A 119 -2.18 -7.58 10.87
C ASP A 119 -0.68 -7.24 10.79
N GLU A 120 0.01 -7.67 9.73
CA GLU A 120 1.46 -7.57 9.62
C GLU A 120 1.94 -6.34 8.82
N TYR A 121 1.05 -5.62 8.13
CA TYR A 121 1.41 -4.40 7.38
C TYR A 121 0.80 -3.10 7.90
N GLN A 122 -0.06 -3.16 8.92
CA GLN A 122 -0.90 -2.03 9.28
C GLN A 122 -0.66 -1.56 10.72
N VAL A 123 -0.62 -0.24 10.90
CA VAL A 123 -0.54 0.41 12.22
C VAL A 123 -1.96 0.51 12.79
N TYR A 124 -2.30 -0.38 13.71
CA TYR A 124 -3.58 -0.37 14.43
C TYR A 124 -3.54 0.67 15.55
N ARG A 125 -4.56 1.55 15.61
CA ARG A 125 -4.59 2.69 16.55
C ARG A 125 -5.67 2.60 17.62
N SER A 126 -6.59 1.63 17.57
CA SER A 126 -7.73 1.55 18.50
C SER A 126 -7.81 0.22 19.23
N ASP A 127 -8.03 0.27 20.56
CA ASP A 127 -8.52 -0.88 21.33
C ASP A 127 -10.02 -1.04 21.04
N PRO A 128 -10.43 -2.12 20.37
CA PRO A 128 -11.81 -2.29 19.97
C PRO A 128 -12.78 -2.44 21.14
N ASN A 129 -12.31 -2.79 22.34
CA ASN A 129 -13.16 -2.97 23.52
C ASN A 129 -13.46 -1.67 24.28
N ASN A 130 -12.77 -0.58 23.94
CA ASN A 130 -12.94 0.74 24.57
C ASN A 130 -13.32 1.82 23.54
N SER A 131 -14.06 1.42 22.51
CA SER A 131 -14.48 2.28 21.39
C SER A 131 -16.01 2.21 21.22
N TYR A 132 -16.59 3.32 20.75
CA TYR A 132 -17.95 3.38 20.23
C TYR A 132 -17.93 3.20 18.71
N TYR A 133 -18.96 2.57 18.18
CA TYR A 133 -19.07 2.21 16.78
C TYR A 133 -20.39 2.67 16.21
N GLU A 134 -20.34 3.17 14.98
CA GLU A 134 -21.55 3.43 14.22
C GLU A 134 -22.23 2.10 13.87
N LEU A 135 -23.56 2.10 13.84
CA LEU A 135 -24.34 0.93 13.45
C LEU A 135 -24.78 1.06 11.99
N MET A 136 -24.51 0.03 11.20
CA MET A 136 -24.99 -0.04 9.81
C MET A 136 -25.49 -1.45 9.52
N LYS A 137 -26.18 -1.62 8.39
CA LYS A 137 -26.39 -2.94 7.79
C LYS A 137 -25.61 -3.04 6.49
N ILE A 138 -25.02 -4.21 6.29
CA ILE A 138 -24.44 -4.62 5.02
C ILE A 138 -25.03 -5.96 4.62
N TYR A 139 -25.61 -6.07 3.43
CA TYR A 139 -26.34 -7.26 2.97
C TYR A 139 -27.43 -7.71 3.98
N ASP A 140 -28.20 -6.75 4.50
CA ASP A 140 -29.20 -6.93 5.58
C ASP A 140 -28.66 -7.43 6.93
N ILE A 141 -27.34 -7.54 7.11
CA ILE A 141 -26.71 -7.97 8.36
C ILE A 141 -26.31 -6.74 9.16
N PRO A 142 -26.84 -6.53 10.38
CA PRO A 142 -26.39 -5.46 11.27
C PRO A 142 -24.94 -5.67 11.66
N VAL A 143 -24.11 -4.64 11.53
CA VAL A 143 -22.68 -4.66 11.83
C VAL A 143 -22.26 -3.37 12.51
N LEU A 144 -21.23 -3.48 13.35
CA LEU A 144 -20.53 -2.31 13.89
C LEU A 144 -19.54 -1.80 12.86
N PHE A 145 -19.52 -0.50 12.61
CA PHE A 145 -18.62 0.19 11.70
C PHE A 145 -17.67 1.13 12.44
N THR A 146 -16.45 1.24 11.93
CA THR A 146 -15.52 2.31 12.28
C THR A 146 -14.64 2.65 11.08
N PRO A 147 -14.30 3.94 10.87
CA PRO A 147 -13.30 4.32 9.86
C PRO A 147 -11.88 3.87 10.26
N SER A 148 -11.67 3.45 11.52
CA SER A 148 -10.37 2.98 12.00
C SER A 148 -10.13 1.50 11.70
N ARG A 149 -8.86 1.12 11.59
CA ARG A 149 -8.45 -0.28 11.43
C ARG A 149 -8.39 -1.00 12.76
N ILE A 150 -8.85 -2.25 12.81
CA ILE A 150 -8.82 -3.12 13.98
C ILE A 150 -7.97 -4.36 13.71
N SER A 151 -6.98 -4.64 14.56
CA SER A 151 -6.16 -5.85 14.45
C SER A 151 -7.02 -7.09 14.70
N LEU A 152 -6.84 -8.14 13.88
CA LEU A 152 -7.48 -9.45 14.06
C LEU A 152 -7.21 -10.00 15.46
N LYS A 153 -6.02 -9.79 16.02
CA LYS A 153 -5.67 -10.20 17.40
C LYS A 153 -6.54 -9.55 18.47
N ASN A 154 -7.08 -8.36 18.19
CA ASN A 154 -7.91 -7.61 19.12
C ASN A 154 -9.41 -7.86 18.91
N VAL A 155 -9.81 -8.58 17.85
CA VAL A 155 -11.22 -8.88 17.57
C VAL A 155 -11.77 -9.80 18.66
N PRO A 156 -12.80 -9.39 19.42
CA PRO A 156 -13.35 -10.22 20.47
C PRO A 156 -13.94 -11.52 19.92
N ARG A 157 -13.76 -12.62 20.66
CA ARG A 157 -14.29 -13.95 20.29
C ARG A 157 -15.77 -13.88 19.92
N GLY A 158 -16.14 -14.58 18.84
CA GLY A 158 -17.50 -14.64 18.32
C GLY A 158 -17.89 -13.46 17.41
N LEU A 159 -16.94 -12.56 17.10
CA LEU A 159 -17.10 -11.58 16.03
C LEU A 159 -16.22 -11.93 14.83
N HIS A 160 -16.67 -11.51 13.66
CA HIS A 160 -15.97 -11.60 12.40
C HIS A 160 -15.61 -10.18 11.94
N ARG A 161 -14.33 -9.96 11.62
CA ARG A 161 -13.83 -8.69 11.08
C ARG A 161 -13.78 -8.74 9.55
N TYR A 162 -14.23 -7.67 8.93
CA TYR A 162 -14.05 -7.40 7.52
C TYR A 162 -13.67 -5.93 7.32
N GLU A 163 -13.11 -5.60 6.17
CA GLU A 163 -12.76 -4.24 5.77
C GLU A 163 -13.47 -3.90 4.47
N ILE A 164 -13.86 -2.64 4.34
CA ILE A 164 -14.53 -2.09 3.16
C ILE A 164 -13.53 -1.27 2.37
N ARG A 165 -13.57 -1.44 1.05
CA ARG A 165 -12.84 -0.63 0.07
C ARG A 165 -13.75 0.45 -0.50
N HIS A 166 -13.19 1.64 -0.75
CA HIS A 166 -13.82 2.66 -1.58
C HIS A 166 -13.33 2.61 -3.03
N ASP A 167 -14.06 3.26 -3.93
CA ASP A 167 -13.75 3.36 -5.35
C ASP A 167 -12.37 3.99 -5.63
N ASP A 168 -11.77 3.60 -6.76
CA ASP A 168 -10.44 4.06 -7.17
C ASP A 168 -10.43 5.54 -7.63
N GLU A 169 -11.60 6.08 -7.98
CA GLU A 169 -11.78 7.47 -8.40
C GLU A 169 -11.97 8.44 -7.20
N CYS A 170 -11.81 7.94 -5.97
CA CYS A 170 -11.96 8.69 -4.72
C CYS A 170 -13.30 9.44 -4.61
N GLN A 171 -14.37 8.93 -5.21
CA GLN A 171 -15.73 9.49 -5.10
C GLN A 171 -16.37 9.20 -3.74
N GLY A 172 -15.79 8.29 -2.97
CA GLY A 172 -16.24 7.93 -1.63
C GLY A 172 -17.36 6.91 -1.65
N ILE A 173 -17.35 6.02 -2.64
CA ILE A 173 -18.36 4.97 -2.81
C ILE A 173 -17.81 3.65 -2.28
N MET A 174 -18.52 3.01 -1.36
CA MET A 174 -18.15 1.68 -0.87
C MET A 174 -18.43 0.63 -1.95
N CYS A 175 -17.38 -0.05 -2.41
CA CYS A 175 -17.48 -0.93 -3.59
C CYS A 175 -17.16 -2.40 -3.31
N GLN A 176 -16.42 -2.72 -2.24
CA GLN A 176 -15.99 -4.10 -2.00
C GLN A 176 -15.73 -4.41 -0.53
N LEU A 177 -16.11 -5.61 -0.11
CA LEU A 177 -15.85 -6.16 1.22
C LEU A 177 -14.79 -7.28 1.14
N ALA A 178 -13.84 -7.30 2.06
CA ALA A 178 -12.87 -8.40 2.19
C ALA A 178 -12.46 -8.64 3.65
N ARG A 179 -11.67 -9.69 3.90
CA ARG A 179 -11.06 -9.88 5.24
C ARG A 179 -10.01 -8.82 5.56
N GLY A 180 -9.37 -8.24 4.53
CA GLY A 180 -8.45 -7.13 4.64
C GLY A 180 -8.32 -6.40 3.31
N ILE A 181 -8.23 -5.07 3.38
CA ILE A 181 -8.12 -4.15 2.26
C ILE A 181 -6.84 -3.34 2.43
N LEU A 182 -5.94 -3.47 1.46
CA LEU A 182 -4.64 -2.80 1.48
C LEU A 182 -4.75 -1.33 1.03
N VAL A 183 -5.31 -1.13 -0.15
CA VAL A 183 -5.43 0.16 -0.84
C VAL A 183 -6.90 0.57 -0.82
N ASN A 184 -7.15 1.87 -0.71
CA ASN A 184 -8.49 2.45 -0.71
C ASN A 184 -9.38 1.93 0.43
N HIS A 185 -8.81 1.77 1.63
CA HIS A 185 -9.59 1.38 2.80
C HIS A 185 -10.54 2.48 3.23
N TRP A 186 -11.82 2.13 3.28
CA TRP A 186 -12.89 2.97 3.79
C TRP A 186 -13.06 2.82 5.30
N GLY A 187 -13.21 1.58 5.77
CA GLY A 187 -13.47 1.30 7.17
C GLY A 187 -13.45 -0.19 7.50
N THR A 188 -13.55 -0.49 8.79
CA THR A 188 -13.64 -1.85 9.33
C THR A 188 -15.04 -2.10 9.85
N ILE A 189 -15.57 -3.29 9.56
CA ILE A 189 -16.82 -3.78 10.17
C ILE A 189 -16.57 -4.99 11.08
N LEU A 190 -17.36 -5.07 12.15
CA LEU A 190 -17.45 -6.24 13.02
C LEU A 190 -18.87 -6.80 12.96
N SER A 191 -18.98 -8.09 12.61
CA SER A 191 -20.25 -8.81 12.52
C SER A 191 -20.32 -9.95 13.52
N ASN A 192 -21.51 -10.18 14.09
CA ASN A 192 -21.84 -11.37 14.88
C ASN A 192 -21.93 -12.67 14.04
N SER A 193 -21.99 -12.53 12.71
CA SER A 193 -22.24 -13.62 11.77
C SER A 193 -21.22 -13.56 10.63
N PRO A 194 -20.80 -14.70 10.08
CA PRO A 194 -19.91 -14.70 8.95
C PRO A 194 -20.64 -14.16 7.71
N ILE A 195 -20.05 -13.18 7.06
CA ILE A 195 -20.46 -12.72 5.73
C ILE A 195 -19.74 -13.60 4.69
N LYS A 196 -20.50 -14.18 3.77
CA LYS A 196 -19.97 -14.97 2.66
C LYS A 196 -19.22 -14.03 1.71
N LEU A 197 -18.00 -14.41 1.36
CA LEU A 197 -17.17 -13.80 0.33
C LEU A 197 -17.11 -14.74 -0.88
N ASP A 198 -16.76 -14.21 -2.04
CA ASP A 198 -16.55 -14.97 -3.26
C ASP A 198 -15.20 -15.71 -3.25
N ALA A 199 -14.93 -16.48 -4.31
CA ALA A 199 -13.81 -17.42 -4.35
C ALA A 199 -12.44 -16.72 -4.28
N ASP A 200 -12.36 -15.47 -4.73
CA ASP A 200 -11.17 -14.61 -4.68
C ASP A 200 -10.98 -13.92 -3.31
N GLY A 201 -11.92 -14.11 -2.37
CA GLY A 201 -11.87 -13.51 -1.04
C GLY A 201 -12.43 -12.09 -0.97
N TYR A 202 -13.09 -11.63 -2.02
CA TYR A 202 -13.78 -10.34 -2.07
C TYR A 202 -15.29 -10.55 -2.21
N ARG A 203 -16.08 -9.50 -1.97
CA ARG A 203 -17.49 -9.45 -2.33
C ARG A 203 -17.85 -8.02 -2.69
N ASP A 204 -18.40 -7.84 -3.87
CA ASP A 204 -18.77 -6.51 -4.36
C ASP A 204 -19.99 -5.96 -3.61
N ILE A 205 -19.96 -4.65 -3.36
CA ILE A 205 -20.99 -3.88 -2.67
C ILE A 205 -21.67 -2.97 -3.71
N ASP A 206 -22.99 -3.06 -3.79
CA ASP A 206 -23.82 -2.02 -4.38
C ASP A 206 -24.32 -1.12 -3.25
N GLU A 207 -23.69 0.05 -3.04
CA GLU A 207 -23.93 0.88 -1.85
C GLU A 207 -25.41 1.25 -1.66
N GLU A 208 -26.15 1.50 -2.74
CA GLU A 208 -27.58 1.86 -2.65
C GLU A 208 -28.47 0.69 -2.18
N LYS A 209 -28.06 -0.54 -2.45
CA LYS A 209 -28.86 -1.75 -2.16
C LYS A 209 -28.40 -2.47 -0.92
N ASP A 210 -27.10 -2.57 -0.75
CA ASP A 210 -26.48 -3.44 0.24
C ASP A 210 -26.22 -2.69 1.54
N ILE A 211 -26.11 -1.36 1.52
CA ILE A 211 -25.76 -0.56 2.68
C ILE A 211 -26.96 0.22 3.20
N ILE A 212 -27.18 0.13 4.52
CA ILE A 212 -28.16 0.96 5.22
C ILE A 212 -27.48 1.54 6.46
N TYR A 213 -27.30 2.86 6.48
CA TYR A 213 -26.91 3.58 7.69
C TYR A 213 -28.09 3.58 8.66
N MET A 214 -27.87 3.09 9.88
CA MET A 214 -28.92 3.07 10.88
C MET A 214 -28.92 4.40 11.63
N ASP A 215 -30.08 5.04 11.71
CA ASP A 215 -30.31 6.17 12.62
C ASP A 215 -30.44 5.64 14.05
N ALA A 216 -29.31 5.24 14.62
CA ALA A 216 -29.18 4.66 15.95
C ALA A 216 -27.95 5.26 16.65
N PRO A 217 -27.98 5.41 17.98
CA PRO A 217 -26.80 5.81 18.73
C PRO A 217 -25.64 4.85 18.52
N ASP A 218 -24.42 5.37 18.58
CA ASP A 218 -23.23 4.54 18.55
C ASP A 218 -23.27 3.47 19.65
N MET A 219 -22.80 2.28 19.32
CA MET A 219 -22.85 1.12 20.20
C MET A 219 -21.46 0.64 20.56
N THR A 220 -21.31 0.09 21.76
CA THR A 220 -20.14 -0.71 22.12
C THR A 220 -20.30 -2.15 21.62
N ILE A 221 -19.18 -2.88 21.52
CA ILE A 221 -19.20 -4.33 21.21
C ILE A 221 -20.08 -5.12 22.20
N LYS A 222 -20.14 -4.71 23.47
CA LYS A 222 -20.93 -5.40 24.50
C LYS A 222 -22.42 -5.26 24.22
N GLU A 223 -22.89 -4.05 23.94
CA GLU A 223 -24.29 -3.76 23.63
C GLU A 223 -24.70 -4.47 22.33
N TYR A 224 -23.89 -4.37 21.29
CA TYR A 224 -24.13 -5.05 20.01
C TYR A 224 -24.30 -6.57 20.17
N LYS A 225 -23.44 -7.22 20.97
CA LYS A 225 -23.55 -8.65 21.25
C LYS A 225 -24.80 -9.04 22.04
N ILE A 226 -25.34 -8.13 22.85
CA ILE A 226 -26.56 -8.38 23.64
C ILE A 226 -27.78 -8.26 22.72
N GLU A 227 -27.83 -7.21 21.91
CA GLU A 227 -28.97 -6.89 21.06
C GLU A 227 -29.05 -7.79 19.82
N TYR A 228 -27.92 -8.01 19.16
CA TYR A 228 -27.82 -8.82 17.95
C TYR A 228 -27.24 -10.20 18.26
N LYS A 229 -27.90 -10.98 19.11
CA LYS A 229 -27.48 -12.38 19.33
C LYS A 229 -27.70 -13.21 18.07
N PRO A 230 -26.76 -14.10 17.68
CA PRO A 230 -27.00 -15.05 16.60
C PRO A 230 -28.21 -15.90 16.96
N LYS A 231 -29.24 -15.90 16.11
CA LYS A 231 -30.38 -16.81 16.30
C LYS A 231 -29.85 -18.23 16.16
N HIS A 232 -29.91 -19.02 17.23
CA HIS A 232 -29.64 -20.45 17.13
C HIS A 232 -30.63 -21.04 16.12
N LYS A 233 -30.12 -21.60 15.01
CA LYS A 233 -30.92 -22.47 14.16
C LYS A 233 -31.25 -23.70 15.01
N GLU A 234 -32.49 -23.79 15.50
CA GLU A 234 -33.02 -25.07 15.96
C GLU A 234 -32.82 -26.07 14.83
N LYS A 235 -32.07 -27.14 15.12
CA LYS A 235 -32.01 -28.29 14.21
C LYS A 235 -33.41 -28.86 14.19
N GLU A 236 -34.14 -28.66 13.09
CA GLU A 236 -35.32 -29.45 12.78
C GLU A 236 -34.92 -30.93 12.92
N ARG A 237 -35.59 -31.61 13.85
CA ARG A 237 -35.45 -33.05 14.11
C ARG A 237 -36.33 -33.84 13.15
#